data_AF-A0A0D8HY83-F1
#
_entry.id   AF-A0A0D8HY83-F1
#
_cell.length_a   1.000
_cell.length_b   1.000
_cell.length_c   1.000
_cell.angle_alpha   90.00
_cell.angle_beta   90.00
_cell.angle_gamma   90.00
#
_symmetry.space_group_name_H-M   'P 1'
#
loop_
_entity.id
_entity.type
_entity.pdbx_description
1 polymer ?
#
loop_
_entity_poly.entity_id
_entity_poly.type
_entity_poly.pdbx_seq_one_letter_code
_entity_poly.pdbx_strand_id
1 'polypeptide(L)' 'MAILKANLELCQGYANCVVAADDVYDMDDDGLVVLLKTRVDESDRQRVETAAKSCPANALWLEEE' A
#
# COMPACT_ATOMS: atom_id res chain seq x y z
N MET A 1 -6.56 -2.82 -14.66
CA MET A 1 -6.97 -2.79 -13.24
C MET A 1 -6.02 -3.68 -12.49
N ALA A 2 -5.59 -3.26 -11.30
CA ALA A 2 -4.64 -4.00 -10.50
C ALA A 2 -5.18 -4.23 -9.09
N ILE A 3 -4.72 -5.30 -8.45
CA ILE A 3 -5.05 -5.64 -7.07
C ILE A 3 -3.87 -5.26 -6.18
N LEU A 4 -4.12 -4.36 -5.23
CA LEU A 4 -3.18 -3.97 -4.18
C LEU A 4 -3.16 -5.03 -3.08
N LYS A 5 -1.95 -5.48 -2.74
CA LYS A 5 -1.70 -6.49 -1.71
C LYS A 5 -0.66 -6.02 -0.71
N ALA A 6 -0.76 -6.59 0.49
CA ALA A 6 0.16 -6.36 1.60
C ALA A 6 0.61 -7.70 2.19
N ASN A 7 1.88 -7.80 2.56
CA ASN A 7 2.39 -8.83 3.44
C ASN A 7 2.63 -8.23 4.82
N LEU A 8 1.71 -8.50 5.75
CA LEU A 8 1.76 -7.94 7.09
C LEU A 8 2.91 -8.49 7.94
N GLU A 9 3.44 -9.68 7.62
CA GLU A 9 4.63 -10.24 8.30
C GLU A 9 5.91 -9.44 7.98
N LEU A 10 5.96 -8.79 6.80
CA LEU A 10 7.07 -7.92 6.41
C LEU A 10 6.83 -6.46 6.80
N CYS A 11 5.62 -6.08 7.18
CA CYS A 11 5.33 -4.71 7.56
C CYS A 11 6.02 -4.38 8.90
N GLN A 12 6.67 -3.21 8.95
CA GLN A 12 7.43 -2.75 10.14
C GLN A 12 6.98 -1.35 10.59
N GLY A 13 5.80 -0.90 10.16
CA GLY A 13 5.23 0.38 10.62
C GLY A 13 5.97 1.64 10.17
N TYR A 14 6.69 1.62 9.05
CA TYR A 14 7.42 2.80 8.55
C TYR A 14 6.50 3.96 8.08
N ALA A 15 5.21 3.71 7.88
CA ALA A 15 4.21 4.70 7.45
C ALA A 15 4.46 5.43 6.10
N ASN A 16 5.52 5.12 5.36
CA ASN A 16 5.81 5.76 4.06
C ASN A 16 4.64 5.68 3.06
N CYS A 17 3.94 4.54 3.04
CA CYS A 17 2.77 4.33 2.17
C CYS A 17 1.60 5.27 2.53
N VAL A 18 1.31 5.44 3.82
CA VAL A 18 0.29 6.38 4.31
C VAL A 18 0.66 7.82 3.98
N VAL A 19 1.92 8.21 4.21
CA VAL A 19 2.38 9.57 3.85
C VAL A 19 2.25 9.82 2.33
N ALA A 20 2.46 8.81 1.50
CA ALA A 20 2.39 8.94 0.05
C ALA A 20 0.96 8.88 -0.52
N ALA A 21 0.03 8.20 0.15
CA ALA A 21 -1.35 7.98 -0.31
C ALA A 21 -2.28 7.58 0.84
N ASP A 22 -2.63 8.53 1.70
CA ASP A 22 -3.49 8.36 2.89
C ASP A 22 -4.95 7.98 2.57
N ASP A 23 -5.40 8.19 1.33
CA ASP A 23 -6.71 7.73 0.85
C ASP A 23 -6.72 6.26 0.40
N VAL A 24 -5.56 5.59 0.41
CA VAL A 24 -5.37 4.20 -0.04
C VAL A 24 -4.77 3.33 1.06
N TYR A 25 -3.88 3.88 1.87
CA TYR A 25 -3.21 3.22 2.98
C TYR A 25 -3.52 3.94 4.28
N ASP A 26 -3.75 3.15 5.33
CA ASP A 26 -3.86 3.62 6.70
C ASP A 26 -3.00 2.73 7.62
N MET A 27 -2.98 3.00 8.92
CA MET A 27 -2.39 2.13 9.94
C MET A 27 -3.41 1.78 11.02
N ASP A 28 -3.33 0.55 11.51
CA ASP A 28 -4.07 0.14 12.70
C ASP A 28 -3.34 0.51 14.00
N ASP A 29 -3.97 0.19 15.13
CA ASP A 29 -3.45 0.47 16.47
C ASP A 29 -2.17 -0.35 16.81
N ASP A 30 -1.89 -1.41 16.06
CA ASP A 30 -0.67 -2.22 16.17
C ASP A 30 0.48 -1.68 15.28
N GLY A 31 0.22 -0.60 14.54
CA GLY A 31 1.18 0.04 13.63
C GLY A 31 1.39 -0.72 12.33
N LEU A 32 0.50 -1.64 11.98
CA LEU A 32 0.52 -2.36 10.70
C LEU A 32 -0.32 -1.62 9.66
N VAL A 33 0.07 -1.80 8.40
CA VAL A 33 -0.64 -1.16 7.28
C VAL A 33 -2.02 -1.78 7.08
N VAL A 34 -3.02 -0.92 6.90
CA VAL A 34 -4.37 -1.25 6.46
C VAL A 34 -4.56 -0.76 5.03
N LEU A 35 -5.10 -1.60 4.15
CA LEU A 35 -5.45 -1.21 2.79
C LEU A 35 -6.89 -0.70 2.75
N LEU A 36 -7.07 0.61 2.56
CA LEU A 36 -8.40 1.24 2.43
C LEU A 36 -9.05 0.92 1.07
N LYS A 37 -8.23 0.72 0.04
CA LYS A 37 -8.63 0.29 -1.30
C LYS A 37 -7.76 -0.87 -1.76
N THR A 38 -8.38 -1.93 -2.27
CA THR A 38 -7.64 -3.09 -2.82
C THR A 38 -7.74 -3.18 -4.33
N ARG A 39 -8.76 -2.58 -4.96
CA ARG A 39 -8.87 -2.46 -6.41
C ARG A 39 -8.36 -1.09 -6.84
N VAL A 40 -7.46 -1.09 -7.81
CA VAL A 40 -6.77 0.11 -8.28
C VAL A 40 -7.03 0.28 -9.77
N ASP A 41 -7.71 1.38 -10.10
CA ASP A 41 -7.98 1.79 -11.46
C ASP A 41 -6.73 2.39 -12.12
N GLU A 42 -6.69 2.39 -13.45
CA GLU A 42 -5.54 2.90 -14.20
C GLU A 42 -5.21 4.37 -13.89
N SER A 43 -6.20 5.17 -13.52
CA SER A 43 -6.00 6.57 -13.12
C SER A 43 -5.23 6.73 -11.80
N ASP A 44 -5.31 5.76 -10.89
CA ASP A 44 -4.63 5.77 -9.59
C ASP A 44 -3.38 4.88 -9.58
N ARG A 45 -3.24 3.99 -10.56
CA ARG A 45 -2.22 2.93 -10.60
C ARG A 45 -0.81 3.45 -10.29
N GLN A 46 -0.33 4.46 -11.02
CA GLN A 46 1.04 4.95 -10.86
C GLN A 46 1.28 5.53 -9.45
N ARG A 47 0.30 6.25 -8.91
CA ARG A 47 0.37 6.85 -7.57
C ARG A 47 0.42 5.77 -6.50
N VAL A 48 -0.49 4.80 -6.57
CA VAL A 48 -0.56 3.67 -5.64
C VAL A 48 0.70 2.80 -5.72
N GLU A 49 1.19 2.51 -6.92
CA GLU A 49 2.42 1.74 -7.10
C GLU A 49 3.65 2.47 -6.51
N THR A 50 3.71 3.79 -6.68
CA THR A 50 4.79 4.61 -6.12
C THR A 50 4.75 4.61 -4.59
N ALA A 51 3.56 4.71 -3.99
CA ALA A 51 3.37 4.58 -2.56
C ALA A 51 3.75 3.18 -2.04
N ALA A 52 3.38 2.11 -2.75
CA ALA A 52 3.80 0.75 -2.43
C ALA A 52 5.34 0.61 -2.46
N LYS A 53 6.00 1.11 -3.51
CA LYS A 53 7.47 1.10 -3.67
C LYS A 53 8.21 1.96 -2.65
N SER A 54 7.53 2.90 -1.99
CA SER A 54 8.12 3.69 -0.91
C SER A 54 8.37 2.88 0.38
N CYS A 55 7.76 1.69 0.50
CA CYS A 55 7.91 0.82 1.66
C CYS A 55 9.34 0.28 1.77
N PRO A 56 10.09 0.61 2.84
CA PRO A 56 11.46 0.11 3.01
C PRO A 56 11.57 -1.41 3.13
N ALA A 57 10.50 -2.07 3.60
CA ALA A 57 10.45 -3.51 3.78
C ALA A 57 9.89 -4.27 2.56
N ASN A 58 9.51 -3.58 1.47
CA ASN A 58 8.86 -4.18 0.29
C ASN A 58 7.60 -5.00 0.65
N ALA A 59 6.83 -4.56 1.65
CA ALA A 59 5.65 -5.26 2.13
C ALA A 59 4.40 -5.07 1.24
N LEU A 60 4.45 -4.21 0.23
CA LEU A 60 3.30 -3.78 -0.58
C LEU A 60 3.58 -3.97 -2.07
N TRP A 61 2.60 -4.43 -2.85
CA TRP A 61 2.73 -4.56 -4.30
C TRP A 61 1.36 -4.53 -5.01
N LEU A 62 1.40 -4.29 -6.32
CA LEU A 62 0.25 -4.46 -7.22
C LEU A 62 0.42 -5.74 -8.04
N GLU A 63 -0.67 -6.47 -8.23
CA GLU A 63 -0.76 -7.61 -9.14
C GLU A 63 -1.77 -7.32 -10.24
N GLU A 64 -1.46 -7.71 -11.48
CA GLU A 64 -2.41 -7.58 -12.60
C GLU A 64 -3.61 -8.51 -12.40
N GLU A 65 -4.78 -8.07 -12.86
CA GLU A 65 -6.00 -8.88 -12.93
C GLU A 65 -6.16 -9.58 -14.30
#